data_AF-A0A3M1MIP8-F1
#
_entry.id   AF-A0A3M1MIP8-F1
#
_cell.length_a   1.000
_cell.length_b   1.000
_cell.length_c   1.000
_cell.angle_alpha   90.00
_cell.angle_beta   90.00
_cell.angle_gamma   90.00
#
_symmetry.space_group_name_H-M   'P 1'
#
loop_
_entity.id
_entity.type
_entity.pdbx_description
1 polymer ?
#
loop_
_entity_poly.entity_id
_entity_poly.type
_entity_poly.pdbx_seq_one_letter_code
_entity_poly.pdbx_strand_id
1 'polypeptide(L)'
;MKGMTWKTAVQLLLFLILLPAGVRAAEIGPFLARKLAAGDATVPVIIRLASQPQAQLQAVNRAVFHDRDARRRFRQQFIEQWRDRHDPDRDSVRAFLRDQGGRHLRHLWLINAFAAEVPAGVVNRLAALPAVARVELDRTLVRPPAPVPSAIPSLLAVQADHIGLLRADDVWAQGYDGAGVVVAIVDSGVDITHPDLAASYRGG
;
A
#
# COMPACT_ATOMS: atom_id res chain seq x y z
N MET A 1 -71.13 44.29 2.46
CA MET A 1 -71.56 42.88 2.41
C MET A 1 -70.68 42.12 1.42
N LYS A 2 -70.02 41.04 1.90
CA LYS A 2 -69.41 39.89 1.18
C LYS A 2 -68.28 40.20 0.17
N GLY A 3 -67.13 39.52 0.16
CA GLY A 3 -66.64 38.34 0.87
C GLY A 3 -65.18 38.05 0.48
N MET A 4 -64.47 37.36 1.36
CA MET A 4 -63.04 37.03 1.33
C MET A 4 -62.78 35.67 0.67
N THR A 5 -61.74 35.52 -0.16
CA THR A 5 -61.06 34.21 -0.40
C THR A 5 -59.59 34.36 -0.86
N TRP A 6 -58.67 34.13 0.07
CA TRP A 6 -57.47 33.24 0.00
C TRP A 6 -56.99 32.78 -1.39
N LYS A 7 -55.73 33.10 -1.75
CA LYS A 7 -54.79 32.19 -2.46
C LYS A 7 -53.34 32.44 -1.99
N THR A 8 -53.01 31.68 -0.95
CA THR A 8 -51.70 31.11 -0.55
C THR A 8 -50.42 31.60 -1.21
N ALA A 9 -49.57 32.17 -0.36
CA ALA A 9 -48.12 32.19 -0.45
C ALA A 9 -47.53 30.76 -0.49
N VAL A 10 -46.53 30.55 -1.35
CA VAL A 10 -45.54 29.48 -1.21
C VAL A 10 -44.17 30.11 -1.52
N GLN A 11 -43.55 30.70 -0.50
CA GLN A 11 -42.12 31.00 -0.53
C GLN A 11 -41.39 29.69 -0.20
N LEU A 12 -40.82 29.05 -1.22
CA LEU A 12 -39.89 27.94 -1.07
C LEU A 12 -38.58 28.48 -0.49
N LEU A 13 -38.41 28.37 0.82
CA LEU A 13 -37.15 28.59 1.50
C LEU A 13 -36.25 27.36 1.24
N LEU A 14 -35.36 27.46 0.24
CA LEU A 14 -34.32 26.45 0.01
C LEU A 14 -33.23 26.61 1.08
N PHE A 15 -33.36 25.90 2.20
CA PHE A 15 -32.23 25.69 3.11
C PHE A 15 -31.25 24.74 2.42
N LEU A 16 -30.24 25.31 1.76
CA LEU A 16 -29.07 24.56 1.33
C LEU A 16 -28.30 24.16 2.60
N ILE A 17 -28.63 23.01 3.16
CA ILE A 17 -27.86 22.42 4.26
C ILE A 17 -26.51 22.00 3.65
N LEU A 18 -25.49 22.87 3.77
CA LEU A 18 -24.10 22.45 3.69
C LEU A 18 -23.86 21.54 4.89
N LEU A 19 -24.09 20.23 4.73
CA LEU A 19 -23.55 19.26 5.65
C LEU A 19 -22.02 19.38 5.57
N PRO A 20 -21.32 19.76 6.65
CA PRO A 20 -19.87 19.69 6.64
C PRO A 20 -19.51 18.24 6.30
N ALA A 21 -18.67 18.04 5.29
CA ALA A 21 -18.11 16.73 5.00
C ALA A 21 -17.51 16.21 6.31
N GLY A 22 -18.18 15.25 6.93
CA GLY A 22 -17.81 14.78 8.26
C GLY A 22 -16.36 14.31 8.21
N VAL A 23 -15.50 14.90 9.04
CA VAL A 23 -14.15 14.40 9.27
C VAL A 23 -14.33 13.00 9.85
N ARG A 24 -14.22 11.97 9.01
CA ARG A 24 -14.22 10.59 9.48
C ARG A 24 -12.86 10.38 10.13
N ALA A 25 -12.87 9.98 11.40
CA ALA A 25 -11.67 9.46 12.03
C ALA A 25 -11.10 8.31 11.18
N ALA A 26 -9.78 8.26 11.09
CA ALA A 26 -9.06 7.23 10.38
C ALA A 26 -9.43 5.85 10.94
N GLU A 27 -9.42 4.85 10.06
CA GLU A 27 -9.62 3.47 10.48
C GLU A 27 -8.39 2.97 11.25
N ILE A 28 -8.60 2.40 12.44
CA ILE A 28 -7.56 1.67 13.17
C ILE A 28 -7.68 0.19 12.79
N GLY A 29 -6.61 -0.36 12.20
CA GLY A 29 -6.60 -1.74 11.72
C GLY A 29 -6.79 -2.77 12.84
N PRO A 30 -7.44 -3.92 12.58
CA PRO A 30 -7.81 -4.89 13.61
C PRO A 30 -6.62 -5.50 14.36
N PHE A 31 -5.49 -5.71 13.68
CA PHE A 31 -4.27 -6.20 14.34
C PHE A 31 -3.66 -5.16 15.28
N LEU A 32 -3.75 -3.88 14.92
CA LEU A 32 -3.27 -2.79 15.78
C LEU A 32 -4.17 -2.65 17.00
N ALA A 33 -5.49 -2.68 16.82
CA ALA A 33 -6.45 -2.64 17.93
C ALA A 33 -6.20 -3.77 18.95
N ARG A 34 -5.93 -5.00 18.49
CA ARG A 34 -5.54 -6.12 19.36
C ARG A 34 -4.23 -5.87 20.09
N LYS A 35 -3.22 -5.32 19.41
CA LYS A 35 -1.92 -5.02 20.03
C LYS A 35 -2.04 -3.92 21.09
N LEU A 36 -2.86 -2.90 20.85
CA LEU A 36 -3.17 -1.87 21.84
C LEU A 36 -3.89 -2.43 23.06
N ALA A 37 -4.84 -3.36 22.87
CA ALA A 37 -5.54 -4.02 23.97
C ALA A 37 -4.61 -4.91 24.81
N ALA A 38 -3.50 -5.39 24.26
CA ALA A 38 -2.48 -6.13 25.00
C ALA A 38 -1.63 -5.26 25.94
N GLY A 39 -1.67 -3.93 25.79
CA GLY A 39 -1.04 -2.98 26.72
C GLY A 39 0.44 -2.66 26.45
N ASP A 40 0.93 -2.88 25.23
CA ASP A 40 2.31 -2.51 24.86
C ASP A 40 2.55 -0.99 25.03
N ALA A 41 3.73 -0.61 25.54
CA ALA A 41 4.07 0.80 25.74
C ALA A 41 4.22 1.56 24.40
N THR A 42 4.82 0.90 23.41
CA THR A 42 4.99 1.41 22.04
C THR A 42 4.52 0.38 21.03
N VAL A 43 4.09 0.86 19.86
CA VAL A 43 3.61 0.02 18.76
C VAL A 43 4.19 0.48 17.42
N PRO A 44 4.69 -0.44 16.57
CA PRO A 44 5.12 -0.11 15.22
C PRO A 44 3.90 0.00 14.31
N VAL A 45 3.77 1.09 13.57
CA VAL A 45 2.58 1.40 12.77
C VAL A 45 2.92 1.86 11.37
N ILE A 46 2.05 1.51 10.42
CA ILE A 46 1.96 2.12 9.10
C ILE A 46 0.78 3.09 9.11
N ILE A 47 1.03 4.34 8.74
CA ILE A 47 0.10 5.45 8.82
C ILE A 47 -0.15 5.94 7.40
N ARG A 48 -1.27 5.54 6.80
CA ARG A 48 -1.66 5.94 5.45
C ARG A 48 -2.33 7.31 5.48
N LEU A 49 -1.86 8.21 4.63
CA LEU A 49 -2.45 9.54 4.50
C LEU A 49 -3.74 9.49 3.66
N ALA A 50 -4.59 10.49 3.81
CA ALA A 50 -5.85 10.61 3.07
C ALA A 50 -5.65 10.67 1.55
N SER A 51 -4.68 11.47 1.09
CA SER A 51 -4.27 11.52 -0.31
C SER A 51 -3.49 10.26 -0.68
N GLN A 52 -3.92 9.51 -1.70
CA GLN A 52 -3.31 8.23 -2.09
C GLN A 52 -2.97 8.18 -3.60
N PRO A 53 -1.83 7.58 -3.98
CA PRO A 53 -1.42 7.43 -5.37
C PRO A 53 -2.22 6.38 -6.16
N GLN A 54 -3.07 5.59 -5.50
CA GLN A 54 -3.72 4.42 -6.09
C GLN A 54 -4.48 4.73 -7.40
N ALA A 55 -5.22 5.85 -7.44
CA ALA A 55 -5.96 6.24 -8.65
C ALA A 55 -5.02 6.51 -9.83
N GLN A 56 -3.88 7.19 -9.59
CA GLN A 56 -2.88 7.45 -10.62
C GLN A 56 -2.19 6.16 -11.08
N LEU A 57 -1.93 5.22 -10.17
CA LEU A 57 -1.36 3.90 -10.50
C LEU A 57 -2.35 3.05 -11.32
N GLN A 58 -3.62 3.06 -10.97
CA GLN A 58 -4.68 2.32 -11.70
C GLN A 58 -4.96 2.92 -13.09
N ALA A 59 -4.78 4.23 -13.24
CA ALA A 59 -4.93 4.91 -14.53
C ALA A 59 -3.80 4.57 -15.53
N VAL A 60 -2.70 3.93 -15.09
CA VAL A 60 -1.65 3.48 -15.99
C VAL A 60 -2.14 2.30 -16.81
N ASN A 61 -2.46 2.55 -18.08
CA ASN A 61 -2.87 1.49 -18.99
C ASN A 61 -1.67 0.70 -19.54
N ARG A 62 -1.96 -0.45 -20.16
CA ARG A 62 -0.96 -1.32 -20.79
C ARG A 62 -0.13 -0.60 -21.87
N ALA A 63 -0.70 0.40 -22.55
CA ALA A 63 0.00 1.14 -23.60
C ALA A 63 1.18 1.96 -23.05
N VAL A 64 1.05 2.55 -21.85
CA VAL A 64 2.18 3.20 -21.15
C VAL A 64 3.30 2.21 -20.93
N PHE A 65 3.00 0.95 -20.63
CA PHE A 65 4.03 -0.08 -20.39
C PHE A 65 4.74 -0.57 -21.65
N HIS A 66 4.24 -0.29 -22.86
CA HIS A 66 4.93 -0.63 -24.11
C HIS A 66 5.83 0.52 -24.62
N ASP A 67 5.52 1.78 -24.30
CA ASP A 67 6.33 2.95 -24.67
C ASP A 67 7.36 3.31 -23.58
N ARG A 68 8.65 3.18 -23.90
CA ARG A 68 9.76 3.48 -22.98
C ARG A 68 9.75 4.92 -22.47
N ASP A 69 9.46 5.88 -23.33
CA ASP A 69 9.46 7.29 -22.97
C ASP A 69 8.23 7.65 -22.16
N ALA A 70 7.07 7.04 -22.47
CA ALA A 70 5.88 7.15 -21.63
C ALA A 70 6.14 6.61 -20.22
N ARG A 71 6.75 5.41 -20.08
CA ARG A 71 7.16 4.86 -18.78
C ARG A 71 8.07 5.81 -18.02
N ARG A 72 9.07 6.39 -18.71
CA ARG A 72 10.04 7.31 -18.11
C ARG A 72 9.35 8.58 -17.61
N ARG A 73 8.49 9.21 -18.42
CA ARG A 73 7.73 10.41 -18.04
C ARG A 73 6.79 10.14 -16.87
N PHE A 74 6.03 9.05 -16.93
CA PHE A 74 5.15 8.63 -15.84
C PHE A 74 5.93 8.47 -14.53
N ARG A 75 7.05 7.74 -14.57
CA ARG A 75 7.89 7.53 -13.38
C ARG A 75 8.41 8.85 -12.80
N GLN A 76 8.88 9.77 -13.65
CA GLN A 76 9.37 11.08 -13.19
C GLN A 76 8.26 11.88 -12.52
N GLN A 77 7.09 12.01 -13.16
CA GLN A 77 5.94 12.72 -12.61
C GLN A 77 5.46 12.10 -11.28
N PHE A 78 5.42 10.78 -11.22
CA PHE A 78 4.99 10.06 -10.03
C PHE A 78 5.94 10.28 -8.85
N ILE A 79 7.26 10.20 -9.11
CA ILE A 79 8.30 10.50 -8.13
C ILE A 79 8.20 11.95 -7.66
N GLU A 80 8.13 12.89 -8.60
CA GLU A 80 8.02 14.31 -8.28
C GLU A 80 6.80 14.58 -7.41
N GLN A 81 5.65 14.01 -7.74
CA GLN A 81 4.40 14.25 -7.02
C GLN A 81 4.38 13.64 -5.62
N TRP A 82 4.79 12.38 -5.46
CA TRP A 82 4.58 11.64 -4.21
C TRP A 82 5.81 11.60 -3.31
N ARG A 83 7.01 11.74 -3.88
CA ARG A 83 8.27 11.74 -3.11
C ARG A 83 8.79 13.14 -2.86
N ASP A 84 8.88 13.97 -3.89
CA ASP A 84 9.71 15.18 -3.85
C ASP A 84 8.90 16.46 -3.58
N ARG A 85 7.67 16.56 -4.08
CA ARG A 85 6.78 17.72 -3.89
C ARG A 85 6.44 17.91 -2.42
N HIS A 86 6.41 19.17 -1.98
CA HIS A 86 5.92 19.56 -0.66
C HIS A 86 4.44 19.21 -0.51
N ASP A 87 4.08 18.64 0.64
CA ASP A 87 2.73 18.20 0.96
C ASP A 87 2.43 18.61 2.41
N PRO A 88 1.50 19.55 2.64
CA PRO A 88 1.20 20.05 3.99
C PRO A 88 0.58 18.99 4.90
N ASP A 89 -0.20 18.05 4.37
CA ASP A 89 -0.75 16.95 5.14
C ASP A 89 0.37 16.03 5.63
N ARG A 90 1.31 15.72 4.74
CA ARG A 90 2.49 14.92 5.09
C ARG A 90 3.39 15.60 6.11
N ASP A 91 3.59 16.90 5.98
CA ASP A 91 4.44 17.66 6.90
C ASP A 91 3.77 17.84 8.27
N SER A 92 2.45 18.02 8.31
CA SER A 92 1.69 18.07 9.58
C SER A 92 1.71 16.73 10.32
N VAL A 93 1.50 15.60 9.64
CA VAL A 93 1.58 14.27 10.24
C VAL A 93 3.01 13.98 10.72
N ARG A 94 4.03 14.36 9.94
CA ARG A 94 5.44 14.21 10.33
C ARG A 94 5.75 15.01 11.60
N ALA A 95 5.30 16.25 11.69
CA ALA A 95 5.50 17.09 12.86
C ALA A 95 4.80 16.49 14.09
N PHE A 96 3.53 16.10 13.95
CA PHE A 96 2.78 15.43 15.01
C PHE A 96 3.50 14.17 15.52
N LEU A 97 4.00 13.32 14.63
CA LEU A 97 4.72 12.10 15.02
C LEU A 97 5.98 12.43 15.83
N ARG A 98 6.75 13.46 15.42
CA ARG A 98 7.95 13.88 16.16
C ARG A 98 7.60 14.44 17.55
N ASP A 99 6.59 15.30 17.63
CA ASP A 99 6.17 15.94 18.87
C ASP A 99 5.57 14.94 19.87
N GLN A 100 4.96 13.87 19.38
CA GLN A 100 4.37 12.81 20.21
C GLN A 100 5.33 11.64 20.50
N GLY A 101 6.63 11.81 20.28
CA GLY A 101 7.66 10.82 20.64
C GLY A 101 7.79 9.66 19.67
N GLY A 102 7.33 9.82 18.42
CA GLY A 102 7.49 8.85 17.35
C GLY A 102 8.96 8.64 16.96
N ARG A 103 9.33 7.39 16.73
CA ARG A 103 10.70 6.93 16.40
C ARG A 103 10.72 6.14 15.09
N HIS A 104 11.91 5.94 14.54
CA HIS A 104 12.14 5.18 13.30
C HIS A 104 11.27 5.64 12.12
N LEU A 105 11.01 6.94 12.04
CA LEU A 105 10.11 7.52 11.05
C LEU A 105 10.65 7.36 9.63
N ARG A 106 9.95 6.60 8.80
CA ARG A 106 10.27 6.38 7.38
C ARG A 106 9.08 6.75 6.50
N HIS A 107 9.32 7.59 5.50
CA HIS A 107 8.32 7.94 4.50
C HIS A 107 8.24 6.86 3.40
N LEU A 108 7.09 6.20 3.30
CA LEU A 108 6.74 5.21 2.28
C LEU A 108 5.99 5.90 1.13
N TRP A 109 6.70 6.73 0.36
CA TRP A 109 6.13 7.61 -0.65
C TRP A 109 5.29 6.89 -1.72
N LEU A 110 5.62 5.64 -2.06
CA LEU A 110 4.89 4.85 -3.06
C LEU A 110 3.43 4.56 -2.65
N ILE A 111 3.13 4.61 -1.35
CA ILE A 111 1.79 4.41 -0.78
C ILE A 111 1.33 5.62 0.05
N ASN A 112 1.99 6.77 -0.12
CA ASN A 112 1.84 7.97 0.69
C ASN A 112 1.55 7.68 2.18
N ALA A 113 2.52 7.06 2.85
CA ALA A 113 2.38 6.64 4.24
C ALA A 113 3.65 6.88 5.04
N PHE A 114 3.56 6.82 6.36
CA PHE A 114 4.70 6.72 7.26
C PHE A 114 4.74 5.36 7.95
N ALA A 115 5.93 4.77 8.04
CA ALA A 115 6.22 3.74 9.03
C ALA A 115 6.91 4.40 10.22
N ALA A 116 6.45 4.11 11.44
CA ALA A 116 7.03 4.65 12.66
C ALA A 116 6.71 3.76 13.86
N GLU A 117 7.53 3.85 14.90
CA GLU A 117 7.18 3.37 16.23
C GLU A 117 6.60 4.52 17.05
N VAL A 118 5.42 4.35 17.65
CA VAL A 118 4.74 5.39 18.44
C VAL A 118 4.33 4.90 19.82
N PRO A 119 4.22 5.76 20.84
CA PRO A 119 3.56 5.41 22.09
C PRO A 119 2.11 4.96 21.84
N ALA A 120 1.67 3.88 22.47
CA ALA A 120 0.34 3.30 22.23
C ALA A 120 -0.81 4.29 22.47
N GLY A 121 -0.69 5.15 23.50
CA GLY A 121 -1.68 6.18 23.82
C GLY A 121 -1.83 7.29 22.77
N VAL A 122 -0.93 7.38 21.79
CA VAL A 122 -0.98 8.38 20.71
C VAL A 122 -1.85 7.92 19.53
N VAL A 123 -2.08 6.61 19.36
CA VAL A 123 -2.73 6.06 18.15
C VAL A 123 -4.10 6.67 17.88
N ASN A 124 -4.95 6.85 18.90
CA ASN A 124 -6.27 7.45 18.71
C ASN A 124 -6.20 8.91 18.28
N ARG A 125 -5.23 9.68 18.81
CA ARG A 125 -5.02 11.09 18.40
C ARG A 125 -4.45 11.17 16.98
N LEU A 126 -3.57 10.25 16.63
CA LEU A 126 -3.04 10.13 15.28
C LEU A 126 -4.17 9.80 14.27
N ALA A 127 -5.06 8.88 14.63
CA ALA A 127 -6.23 8.51 13.82
C ALA A 127 -7.27 9.64 13.72
N ALA A 128 -7.27 10.59 14.65
CA ALA A 128 -8.17 11.74 14.60
C ALA A 128 -7.69 12.85 13.65
N LEU A 129 -6.46 12.78 13.12
CA LEU A 129 -5.95 13.77 12.18
C LEU A 129 -6.67 13.68 10.83
N PRO A 130 -7.19 14.78 10.26
CA PRO A 130 -7.86 14.75 8.95
C PRO A 130 -6.98 14.25 7.80
N ALA A 131 -5.67 14.47 7.91
CA ALA A 131 -4.65 14.02 6.96
C ALA A 131 -4.43 12.50 6.98
N VAL A 132 -4.95 11.76 7.96
CA VAL A 132 -4.72 10.33 8.13
C VAL A 132 -5.99 9.57 7.70
N ALA A 133 -5.82 8.62 6.78
CA ALA A 133 -6.91 7.72 6.37
C ALA A 133 -6.96 6.46 7.23
N ARG A 134 -5.81 5.90 7.59
CA ARG A 134 -5.72 4.61 8.29
C ARG A 134 -4.43 4.47 9.08
N VAL A 135 -4.53 3.85 10.26
CA VAL A 135 -3.38 3.45 11.07
C VAL A 135 -3.40 1.93 11.25
N GLU A 136 -2.36 1.27 10.77
CA GLU A 136 -2.23 -0.19 10.77
C GLU A 136 -1.00 -0.62 11.54
N LEU A 137 -0.99 -1.86 12.01
CA LEU A 137 0.19 -2.44 12.64
C LEU A 137 1.25 -2.70 11.56
N ASP A 138 2.47 -2.21 11.75
CA ASP A 138 3.61 -2.62 10.94
C ASP A 138 4.06 -4.00 11.41
N ARG A 139 3.64 -5.03 10.68
CA ARG A 139 3.76 -6.42 11.10
C ARG A 139 5.01 -7.06 10.53
N THR A 140 5.79 -7.68 11.40
CA THR A 140 6.80 -8.66 10.97
C THR A 140 6.10 -9.94 10.53
N LEU A 141 6.34 -10.35 9.29
CA LEU A 141 5.99 -11.68 8.81
C LEU A 141 7.19 -12.61 9.02
N VAL A 142 6.95 -13.77 9.63
CA VAL A 142 7.99 -14.77 9.89
C VAL A 142 7.82 -15.92 8.92
N ARG A 143 8.91 -16.33 8.27
CA ARG A 143 8.94 -17.51 7.41
C ARG A 143 8.66 -18.76 8.26
N PRO A 144 7.73 -19.64 7.86
CA PRO A 144 7.57 -20.94 8.51
C PRO A 144 8.89 -21.73 8.49
N PRO A 145 9.17 -22.55 9.52
CA PRO A 145 10.34 -23.42 9.50
C PRO A 145 10.31 -24.32 8.25
N ALA A 146 11.48 -24.63 7.70
CA ALA A 146 11.58 -25.54 6.57
C ALA A 146 10.95 -26.89 6.94
N PRO A 147 10.23 -27.56 6.01
CA PRO A 147 9.74 -28.91 6.25
C PRO A 147 10.92 -29.80 6.64
N VAL A 148 10.80 -30.50 7.76
CA VAL A 148 11.73 -31.58 8.11
C VAL A 148 11.61 -32.66 7.03
N PRO A 149 12.72 -33.09 6.39
CA PRO A 149 12.68 -34.18 5.43
C PRO A 149 12.05 -35.40 6.10
N SER A 150 10.98 -35.93 5.52
CA SER A 150 10.43 -37.21 5.97
C SER A 150 11.47 -38.30 5.71
N ALA A 151 11.78 -39.11 6.73
CA ALA A 151 12.66 -40.28 6.60
C ALA A 151 12.05 -41.41 5.74
N ILE A 152 10.77 -41.26 5.35
CA ILE A 152 10.11 -42.16 4.41
C ILE A 152 10.37 -41.61 3.00
N PRO A 153 11.08 -42.34 2.12
CA PRO A 153 11.13 -42.00 0.72
C PRO A 153 9.69 -41.92 0.20
N SER A 154 9.25 -40.72 -0.14
CA SER A 154 7.94 -40.58 -0.76
C SER A 154 7.97 -41.33 -2.09
N LEU A 155 6.96 -42.16 -2.36
CA LEU A 155 6.73 -42.70 -3.72
C LEU A 155 6.50 -41.57 -4.75
N LEU A 156 6.30 -40.32 -4.30
CA LEU A 156 6.29 -39.10 -5.12
C LEU A 156 7.69 -38.47 -5.28
N ALA A 157 8.77 -39.11 -4.85
CA ALA A 157 10.15 -38.67 -5.13
C ALA A 157 10.58 -38.93 -6.58
N VAL A 158 9.62 -39.16 -7.49
CA VAL A 158 9.83 -38.80 -8.89
C VAL A 158 10.02 -37.29 -8.88
N GLN A 159 11.19 -36.81 -9.29
CA GLN A 159 11.35 -35.42 -9.70
C GLN A 159 10.34 -35.18 -10.81
N ALA A 160 9.14 -34.73 -10.44
CA ALA A 160 8.13 -34.39 -11.40
C ALA A 160 8.71 -33.23 -12.20
N ASP A 161 8.84 -33.44 -13.51
CA ASP A 161 9.23 -32.40 -14.44
C ASP A 161 8.11 -31.35 -14.48
N HIS A 162 8.16 -30.42 -13.53
CA HIS A 162 7.19 -29.33 -13.43
C HIS A 162 7.25 -28.42 -14.66
N ILE A 163 8.39 -28.34 -15.36
CA ILE A 163 8.58 -27.55 -16.57
C ILE A 163 7.80 -28.19 -17.73
N GLY A 164 7.97 -29.50 -17.93
CA GLY A 164 7.22 -30.28 -18.91
C GLY A 164 5.72 -30.35 -18.61
N LEU A 165 5.33 -30.49 -17.34
CA LEU A 165 3.90 -30.47 -16.92
C LEU A 165 3.22 -29.14 -17.23
N LEU A 166 3.95 -28.02 -17.13
CA LEU A 166 3.47 -26.69 -17.50
C LEU A 166 3.63 -26.39 -19.00
N ARG A 167 4.24 -27.31 -19.77
CA ARG A 167 4.57 -27.15 -21.19
C ARG A 167 5.35 -25.85 -21.45
N ALA A 168 6.26 -25.50 -20.55
CA ALA A 168 7.06 -24.29 -20.69
C ALA A 168 7.96 -24.33 -21.93
N ASP A 169 8.47 -25.52 -22.27
CA ASP A 169 9.28 -25.71 -23.47
C ASP A 169 8.52 -25.38 -24.77
N ASP A 170 7.22 -25.68 -24.83
CA ASP A 170 6.38 -25.39 -25.99
C ASP A 170 6.24 -23.88 -26.23
N VAL A 171 6.18 -23.07 -25.16
CA VAL A 171 6.09 -21.60 -25.29
C VAL A 171 7.45 -20.96 -25.54
N TRP A 172 8.52 -21.52 -24.97
CA TRP A 172 9.89 -21.11 -25.29
C TRP A 172 10.24 -21.39 -26.75
N ALA A 173 9.82 -22.54 -27.29
CA ALA A 173 9.98 -22.89 -28.71
C ALA A 173 9.23 -21.93 -29.65
N GLN A 174 8.19 -21.26 -29.18
CA GLN A 174 7.47 -20.19 -29.89
C GLN A 174 8.15 -18.81 -29.76
N GLY A 175 9.27 -18.72 -29.04
CA GLY A 175 10.03 -17.49 -28.82
C GLY A 175 9.60 -16.69 -27.59
N TYR A 176 8.75 -17.24 -26.72
CA TYR A 176 8.30 -16.58 -25.48
C TYR A 176 9.15 -16.98 -24.27
N ASP A 177 10.43 -16.65 -24.29
CA ASP A 177 11.42 -17.01 -23.26
C ASP A 177 11.56 -16.00 -22.11
N GLY A 178 10.81 -14.90 -22.15
CA GLY A 178 10.89 -13.82 -21.16
C GLY A 178 11.95 -12.76 -21.47
N ALA A 179 12.59 -12.80 -22.64
CA ALA A 179 13.53 -11.75 -23.07
C ALA A 179 12.89 -10.36 -22.97
N GLY A 180 13.63 -9.42 -22.36
CA GLY A 180 13.17 -8.04 -22.13
C GLY A 180 12.22 -7.86 -20.96
N VAL A 181 11.86 -8.92 -20.23
CA VAL A 181 11.04 -8.87 -19.00
C VAL A 181 11.93 -9.00 -17.77
N VAL A 182 11.62 -8.24 -16.73
CA VAL A 182 12.26 -8.34 -15.41
C VAL A 182 11.22 -8.80 -14.40
N VAL A 183 11.53 -9.85 -13.63
CA VAL A 183 10.68 -10.37 -12.56
C VAL A 183 11.28 -9.96 -11.22
N ALA A 184 10.50 -9.25 -10.40
CA ALA A 184 10.88 -8.89 -9.04
C ALA A 184 10.40 -9.98 -8.07
N ILE A 185 11.31 -10.51 -7.25
CA ILE A 185 11.02 -11.53 -6.24
C ILE A 185 11.23 -10.91 -4.86
N VAL A 186 10.20 -10.94 -4.00
CA VAL A 186 10.27 -10.47 -2.61
C VAL A 186 10.37 -11.69 -1.70
N ASP A 187 11.61 -12.07 -1.37
CA ASP A 187 11.94 -13.20 -0.52
C ASP A 187 13.11 -12.83 0.41
N SER A 188 13.71 -13.83 1.05
CA SER A 188 14.87 -13.78 1.93
C SER A 188 16.19 -13.40 1.24
N GLY A 189 16.22 -13.36 -0.10
CA GLY A 189 17.38 -13.00 -0.91
C GLY A 189 17.65 -14.03 -2.00
N VAL A 190 18.80 -13.90 -2.67
CA VAL A 190 19.27 -14.82 -3.70
C VAL A 190 20.79 -14.99 -3.59
N ASP A 191 21.29 -16.20 -3.81
CA ASP A 191 22.72 -16.42 -4.03
C ASP A 191 23.10 -15.89 -5.42
N ILE A 192 23.64 -14.68 -5.45
CA ILE A 192 24.03 -13.99 -6.69
C ILE A 192 25.22 -14.65 -7.39
N THR A 193 25.93 -15.58 -6.74
CA THR A 193 27.08 -16.29 -7.30
C THR A 193 26.73 -17.66 -7.85
N HIS A 194 25.48 -18.11 -7.67
CA HIS A 194 25.03 -19.41 -8.18
C HIS A 194 25.13 -19.45 -9.71
N PRO A 195 25.76 -20.48 -10.32
CA PRO A 195 26.03 -20.54 -11.75
C PRO A 195 24.77 -20.40 -12.62
N ASP A 196 23.64 -20.97 -12.17
CA ASP A 196 22.37 -20.92 -12.90
C ASP A 196 21.61 -19.58 -12.76
N LEU A 197 21.98 -18.72 -11.79
CA LEU A 197 21.25 -17.49 -11.49
C LEU A 197 22.05 -16.23 -11.83
N ALA A 198 23.39 -16.30 -11.71
CA ALA A 198 24.27 -15.15 -11.81
C ALA A 198 24.10 -14.36 -13.13
N ALA A 199 23.93 -15.06 -14.25
CA ALA A 199 23.75 -14.43 -15.56
C ALA A 199 22.41 -13.68 -15.72
N SER A 200 21.39 -14.08 -14.95
CA SER A 200 20.02 -13.55 -15.03
C SER A 200 19.72 -12.52 -13.94
N TYR A 201 20.57 -12.42 -12.91
CA TYR A 201 20.39 -11.46 -11.83
C TYR A 201 20.58 -10.02 -12.33
N ARG A 202 19.57 -9.17 -12.09
CA ARG A 202 19.57 -7.75 -12.52
C ARG A 202 19.78 -6.76 -11.38
N GLY A 203 20.02 -7.23 -10.16
CA GLY A 203 20.10 -6.37 -8.97
C GLY A 203 18.74 -6.03 -8.37
N GLY A 204 18.79 -5.46 -7.17
CA GLY A 204 17.68 -4.96 -6.37
C GLY A 204 18.20 -3.99 -5.33
#